data_AF-A0AAU6KZ72-F1
#
_entry.id   AF-A0AAU6KZ72-F1
#
_cell.length_a   1.000
_cell.length_b   1.000
_cell.length_c   1.000
_cell.angle_alpha   90.00
_cell.angle_beta   90.00
_cell.angle_gamma   90.00
#
_symmetry.space_group_name_H-M   'P 1'
#
loop_
_entity.id
_entity.type
_entity.pdbx_description
1 polymer ?
#
loop_
_entity_poly.entity_id
_entity_poly.type
_entity_poly.pdbx_seq_one_letter_code
_entity_poly.pdbx_strand_id
1 'polypeptide(L)'
;MHGDLRADNMVRDHDRGVTFVDWAHATTGPACIDAASLAPQLVLAGHAPADIARLLRDHPATASSPDTTTAFLAALTVHWHRNARKLAPPAPPDCAPTSTARPPPVSLSSATD
;
A
#
# COMPACT_ATOMS: atom_id res chain seq x y z
N MET A 1 0.45 18.71 0.71
CA MET A 1 0.34 17.34 0.17
C MET A 1 -0.09 16.40 1.28
N HIS A 2 -0.89 15.39 0.97
CA HIS A 2 -1.42 14.38 1.89
C HIS A 2 -0.32 13.40 2.33
N GLY A 3 0.56 13.01 1.42
CA GLY A 3 1.74 12.18 1.72
C GLY A 3 1.47 10.67 1.82
N ASP A 4 0.20 10.24 1.76
CA ASP A 4 -0.19 8.82 1.78
C ASP A 4 -1.55 8.61 1.07
N LEU A 5 -1.60 8.95 -0.22
CA LEU A 5 -2.79 8.68 -1.04
C LEU A 5 -2.80 7.21 -1.48
N ARG A 6 -3.59 6.44 -0.75
CA ARG A 6 -3.87 5.02 -0.93
C ARG A 6 -5.37 4.80 -1.02
N ALA A 7 -5.81 3.75 -1.71
CA ALA A 7 -7.23 3.54 -1.98
C ALA A 7 -8.10 3.45 -0.71
N ASP A 8 -7.54 2.90 0.37
CA ASP A 8 -8.12 2.82 1.72
C ASP A 8 -8.21 4.17 2.45
N ASN A 9 -7.44 5.18 2.02
CA ASN A 9 -7.54 6.57 2.50
C ASN A 9 -8.48 7.43 1.63
N MET A 10 -9.22 6.81 0.70
CA MET A 10 -10.17 7.49 -0.18
C MET A 10 -11.58 6.96 0.03
N VAL A 11 -12.44 7.78 0.63
CA VAL A 11 -13.85 7.46 0.83
C VAL A 11 -14.66 8.05 -0.31
N ARG A 12 -15.31 7.20 -1.10
CA ARG A 12 -16.20 7.64 -2.17
C ARG A 12 -17.62 7.78 -1.64
N ASP A 13 -18.12 9.00 -1.72
CA ASP A 13 -19.50 9.37 -1.44
C ASP A 13 -20.22 9.70 -2.76
N HIS A 14 -21.48 9.28 -2.88
CA HIS A 14 -22.22 9.45 -4.13
C HIS A 14 -22.53 10.93 -4.43
N ASP A 15 -22.68 11.76 -3.40
CA ASP A 15 -23.14 13.15 -3.54
C ASP A 15 -21.96 14.15 -3.46
N ARG A 16 -20.90 13.80 -2.74
CA ARG A 16 -19.73 14.68 -2.47
C ARG A 16 -18.48 14.30 -3.25
N GLY A 17 -18.48 13.15 -3.93
CA GLY A 17 -17.31 12.65 -4.65
C GLY A 17 -16.32 11.94 -3.72
N VAL A 18 -15.01 12.16 -3.92
CA VAL A 18 -13.96 11.48 -3.14
C VAL A 18 -13.49 12.37 -2.00
N THR A 19 -13.54 11.85 -0.77
CA THR A 19 -12.98 12.48 0.44
C THR A 19 -11.69 11.76 0.85
N PHE A 20 -10.64 12.52 1.13
CA PHE A 20 -9.38 11.99 1.66
C PHE A 20 -9.38 11.97 3.19
N VAL A 21 -8.97 10.85 3.76
CA VAL A 21 -8.89 10.61 5.20
C VAL A 21 -7.46 10.23 5.60
N ASP A 22 -7.19 10.20 6.90
CA ASP A 22 -5.87 9.91 7.46
C ASP A 22 -4.77 10.90 7.03
N TRP A 23 -4.85 12.10 7.59
CA TRP A 23 -3.90 13.19 7.35
C TRP A 23 -2.64 13.11 8.21
N ALA A 24 -2.31 11.96 8.81
CA ALA A 24 -1.16 11.82 9.72
C ALA A 24 0.19 12.16 9.05
N HIS A 25 0.28 12.00 7.73
CA HIS A 25 1.47 12.28 6.93
C HIS A 25 1.42 13.61 6.14
N ALA A 26 0.45 14.47 6.44
CA ALA A 26 0.27 15.73 5.75
C ALA A 26 1.48 16.65 5.93
N THR A 27 2.03 17.15 4.82
CA THR A 27 3.20 18.03 4.82
C THR A 27 3.10 19.08 3.71
N THR A 28 3.92 20.14 3.81
CA THR A 28 4.11 21.09 2.72
C THR A 28 5.14 20.55 1.73
N GLY A 29 4.79 20.49 0.45
CA GLY A 29 5.70 20.03 -0.60
C GLY A 29 5.04 19.99 -1.98
N PRO A 30 5.73 19.46 -3.00
CA PRO A 30 5.27 19.49 -4.37
C PRO A 30 4.00 18.66 -4.58
N ALA A 31 2.98 19.24 -5.22
CA ALA A 31 1.72 18.55 -5.53
C ALA A 31 1.91 17.32 -6.43
N CYS A 32 3.01 17.26 -7.19
CA CYS A 32 3.36 16.11 -8.01
C CYS A 32 3.54 14.82 -7.20
N ILE A 33 3.90 14.92 -5.91
CA ILE A 33 4.15 13.75 -5.05
C ILE A 33 2.86 12.97 -4.79
N ASP A 34 1.77 13.66 -4.43
CA ASP A 34 0.46 13.05 -4.22
C ASP A 34 -0.10 12.47 -5.53
N ALA A 35 0.04 13.17 -6.64
CA ALA A 35 -0.43 12.67 -7.94
C ALA A 35 0.38 11.45 -8.41
N ALA A 36 1.71 11.45 -8.21
CA ALA A 36 2.58 10.34 -8.56
C ALA A 36 2.34 9.10 -7.68
N SER A 37 2.01 9.28 -6.39
CA SER A 37 1.75 8.15 -5.47
C SER A 37 0.50 7.34 -5.84
N LEU A 38 -0.37 7.86 -6.72
CA LEU A 38 -1.49 7.11 -7.30
C LEU A 38 -1.05 6.05 -8.32
N ALA A 39 0.12 6.19 -8.94
CA ALA A 39 0.58 5.23 -9.94
C ALA A 39 0.58 3.78 -9.46
N PRO A 40 1.17 3.44 -8.29
CA PRO A 40 1.09 2.07 -7.78
C PRO A 40 -0.34 1.64 -7.43
N GLN A 41 -1.21 2.53 -6.97
CA GLN A 41 -2.62 2.21 -6.70
C GLN A 41 -3.34 1.83 -8.00
N LEU A 42 -3.05 2.53 -9.10
CA LEU A 42 -3.59 2.23 -10.42
C LEU A 42 -3.06 0.91 -10.98
N VAL A 43 -1.77 0.59 -10.76
CA VAL A 43 -1.20 -0.71 -11.12
C VAL A 43 -1.92 -1.83 -10.35
N LEU A 44 -2.13 -1.67 -9.04
CA LEU A 44 -2.84 -2.65 -8.21
C LEU A 44 -4.32 -2.81 -8.61
N ALA A 45 -4.95 -1.74 -9.11
CA ALA A 45 -6.29 -1.77 -9.67
C ALA A 45 -6.36 -2.41 -11.07
N GLY A 46 -5.22 -2.81 -11.66
CA GLY A 46 -5.16 -3.53 -12.94
C GLY A 46 -5.04 -2.63 -14.18
N HIS A 47 -4.76 -1.34 -14.02
CA HIS A 47 -4.52 -0.45 -15.16
C HIS A 47 -3.18 -0.75 -15.84
N ALA A 48 -3.15 -0.62 -17.17
CA ALA A 48 -1.94 -0.84 -17.94
C ALA A 48 -0.88 0.25 -17.66
N PRO A 49 0.41 -0.10 -17.53
CA PRO A 49 1.47 0.88 -17.27
C PRO A 49 1.55 2.03 -18.28
N ALA A 50 1.23 1.77 -19.54
CA ALA A 50 1.22 2.78 -20.60
C ALA A 50 0.13 3.84 -20.37
N ASP A 51 -1.06 3.44 -19.91
CA ASP A 51 -2.16 4.35 -19.60
C ASP A 51 -1.85 5.19 -18.36
N ILE A 52 -1.23 4.59 -17.34
CA ILE A 52 -0.80 5.30 -16.14
C ILE A 52 0.26 6.35 -16.49
N ALA A 53 1.26 5.98 -17.31
CA ALA A 53 2.30 6.91 -17.76
C ALA A 53 1.72 8.07 -18.57
N ARG A 54 0.71 7.82 -19.41
CA ARG A 54 -0.02 8.88 -20.13
C ARG A 54 -0.79 9.78 -19.16
N LEU A 55 -1.55 9.20 -18.25
CA LEU A 55 -2.32 9.95 -17.24
C LEU A 55 -1.40 10.86 -16.39
N LEU A 56 -0.27 10.36 -15.92
CA LEU A 56 0.71 11.16 -15.18
C LEU A 56 1.35 12.26 -16.03
N ARG A 57 1.58 12.01 -17.32
CA ARG A 57 2.15 13.03 -18.22
C ARG A 57 1.17 14.18 -18.46
N ASP A 58 -0.12 13.86 -18.55
CA ASP A 58 -1.17 14.82 -18.86
C ASP A 58 -1.73 15.52 -17.61
N HIS A 59 -1.51 14.94 -16.42
CA HIS A 59 -2.04 15.50 -15.17
C HIS A 59 -1.30 16.78 -14.74
N PRO A 60 -2.00 17.90 -14.46
CA PRO A 60 -1.36 19.21 -14.23
C PRO A 60 -0.29 19.22 -13.14
N ALA A 61 -0.53 18.51 -12.02
CA ALA A 61 0.39 18.49 -10.88
C ALA A 61 1.73 17.80 -11.18
N THR A 62 1.76 16.85 -12.11
CA THR A 62 2.96 16.09 -12.50
C THR A 62 3.60 16.66 -13.76
N ALA A 63 2.79 17.19 -14.69
CA ALA A 63 3.25 17.92 -15.87
C ALA A 63 4.08 19.16 -15.51
N SER A 64 3.79 19.82 -14.38
CA SER A 64 4.58 20.96 -13.90
C SER A 64 5.95 20.57 -13.35
N SER A 65 6.20 19.29 -13.06
CA SER A 65 7.44 18.81 -12.42
C SER A 65 7.77 17.37 -12.81
N PRO A 66 8.06 17.10 -14.11
CA PRO A 66 8.25 15.75 -14.62
C PRO A 66 9.49 15.05 -14.04
N ASP A 67 10.58 15.77 -13.82
CA ASP A 67 11.81 15.23 -13.23
C ASP A 67 11.60 14.81 -11.77
N THR A 68 10.93 15.65 -10.98
CA THR A 68 10.55 15.34 -9.59
C THR A 68 9.62 14.14 -9.52
N THR A 69 8.65 14.06 -10.44
CA THR A 69 7.72 12.91 -10.55
C THR A 69 8.49 11.62 -10.81
N THR A 70 9.42 11.63 -11.78
CA THR A 70 10.24 10.48 -12.14
C THR A 70 11.16 10.07 -10.99
N ALA A 71 11.85 11.03 -10.37
CA ALA A 71 12.73 10.79 -9.24
C ALA A 71 11.97 10.19 -8.05
N PHE A 72 10.77 10.70 -7.75
CA PHE A 72 9.93 10.17 -6.69
C PHE A 72 9.48 8.73 -6.97
N LEU A 73 8.99 8.43 -8.17
CA LEU A 73 8.57 7.07 -8.54
C LEU A 73 9.74 6.08 -8.50
N ALA A 74 10.93 6.48 -8.94
CA ALA A 74 12.14 5.68 -8.84
C ALA A 74 12.51 5.40 -7.37
N ALA A 75 12.51 6.44 -6.52
CA ALA A 75 12.80 6.31 -5.09
C ALA A 75 11.77 5.42 -4.37
N LEU A 76 10.48 5.60 -4.65
CA LEU A 76 9.39 4.81 -4.09
C LEU A 76 9.53 3.33 -4.47
N THR A 77 9.79 3.05 -5.74
CA THR A 77 10.00 1.69 -6.26
C THR A 77 11.17 1.01 -5.55
N VAL A 78 12.31 1.70 -5.44
CA VAL A 78 13.49 1.16 -4.73
C VAL A 78 13.18 0.94 -3.24
N HIS A 79 12.48 1.88 -2.61
CA HIS A 79 12.12 1.79 -1.19
C HIS A 79 11.24 0.56 -0.92
N TRP A 80 10.17 0.37 -1.69
CA TRP A 80 9.29 -0.78 -1.55
C TRP A 80 9.98 -2.09 -1.90
N HIS A 81 10.76 -2.12 -2.97
CA HIS A 81 11.52 -3.31 -3.35
C HIS A 81 12.50 -3.75 -2.25
N ARG A 82 13.14 -2.79 -1.57
CA ARG A 82 14.00 -3.07 -0.40
C ARG A 82 13.19 -3.56 0.79
N ASN A 83 12.05 -2.94 1.10
CA ASN A 83 11.23 -3.31 2.26
C ASN A 83 10.54 -4.66 2.10
N ALA A 84 10.11 -5.02 0.88
CA ALA A 84 9.49 -6.31 0.59
C ALA A 84 10.43 -7.50 0.85
N ARG A 85 11.74 -7.28 0.91
CA ARG A 85 12.76 -8.30 1.20
C ARG A 85 13.12 -8.39 2.68
N LYS A 86 12.60 -7.49 3.53
CA LYS A 86 12.84 -7.53 4.97
C LYS A 86 11.96 -8.62 5.58
N LEU A 87 12.49 -9.32 6.58
CA LEU A 87 11.69 -10.26 7.36
C LEU A 87 10.59 -9.47 8.08
N ALA A 88 9.42 -10.09 8.24
CA ALA A 88 8.38 -9.53 9.09
C ALA A 88 8.98 -9.26 10.49
N PRO A 89 8.75 -8.07 11.06
CA PRO A 89 9.17 -7.82 12.43
C PRO A 89 8.50 -8.84 13.35
N PRO A 90 9.18 -9.27 14.42
CA PRO A 90 8.56 -10.15 15.40
C PRO A 90 7.26 -9.52 15.89
N ALA A 91 6.22 -10.34 16.05
CA ALA A 91 4.95 -9.86 16.58
C ALA A 91 5.18 -9.19 17.93
N PRO A 92 4.51 -8.05 18.22
CA PRO A 92 4.54 -7.49 19.56
C PRO A 92 4.06 -8.55 20.57
N PRO A 93 4.56 -8.52 21.82
CA PRO A 93 4.30 -9.58 22.81
C PRO A 93 2.81 -9.88 23.01
N ASP A 94 1.94 -8.88 22.81
CA ASP A 94 0.48 -9.02 22.97
C ASP A 94 -0.24 -9.57 21.73
N CYS A 95 0.46 -9.75 20.60
CA CYS A 95 -0.06 -10.25 19.32
C CYS A 95 0.53 -11.61 18.91
N ALA A 96 1.42 -12.20 19.72
CA ALA A 96 1.87 -13.57 19.46
C ALA A 96 0.66 -14.52 19.61
N PRO A 97 0.37 -15.38 18.61
CA PRO A 97 -0.72 -16.34 18.74
C PRO A 97 -0.46 -17.18 19.99
N THR A 98 -1.42 -17.15 20.93
CA THR A 98 -1.39 -18.03 22.09
C THR A 98 -1.27 -19.45 21.58
N SER A 99 -0.13 -20.08 21.87
CA SER A 99 0.25 -21.47 21.62
C SER A 99 -0.87 -22.36 21.10
N THR A 100 -0.67 -22.95 19.91
CA THR A 100 -1.41 -24.12 19.43
C THR A 100 -1.58 -25.10 20.58
N ALA A 101 -2.82 -25.26 21.05
CA ALA A 101 -3.22 -26.38 21.88
C ALA A 101 -2.81 -27.65 21.14
N ARG A 102 -1.76 -28.30 21.62
CA ARG A 102 -1.37 -29.65 21.21
C ARG A 102 -2.59 -30.55 21.39
N PRO A 103 -3.16 -31.15 20.33
CA PRO A 103 -4.28 -32.06 20.50
C PRO A 103 -3.86 -33.22 21.41
N PRO A 104 -4.76 -33.72 22.29
CA PRO A 104 -4.43 -34.83 23.16
C PRO A 104 -4.08 -36.07 22.33
N PRO A 105 -3.17 -36.93 22.80
CA PRO A 105 -2.82 -38.15 22.08
C PRO A 105 -4.07 -39.03 21.93
N VAL A 106 -4.37 -39.41 20.69
CA VAL A 106 -5.44 -40.36 20.40
C VAL A 106 -4.95 -41.74 20.84
N SER A 107 -5.50 -42.27 21.94
CA SER A 107 -5.29 -43.67 22.31
C SER A 107 -6.05 -44.56 21.32
N LEU A 108 -5.35 -45.15 20.37
CA LEU A 108 -5.86 -46.28 19.58
C LEU A 108 -5.95 -47.49 20.52
N SER A 109 -7.15 -47.78 21.01
CA SER A 109 -7.43 -49.06 21.66
C SER A 109 -7.53 -50.11 20.55
N SER A 110 -6.54 -50.99 20.52
CA SER A 110 -6.55 -52.21 19.70
C SER A 110 -7.67 -53.13 20.20
N ALA A 111 -8.76 -53.21 19.44
CA ALA A 111 -9.73 -54.28 19.59
C ALA A 111 -9.24 -55.49 18.78
N THR A 112 -8.62 -56.43 19.49
CA THR A 112 -8.58 -57.84 19.09
C THR A 112 -9.78 -58.50 19.75
N ASP A 113 -10.76 -58.91 18.94
CA ASP A 113 -11.40 -60.23 18.99
C ASP A 113 -12.20 -60.44 17.69
#